data_AF-A0A2S9ADU2-F1
#
_entry.id   AF-A0A2S9ADU2-F1
#
_cell.length_a   1.000
_cell.length_b   1.000
_cell.length_c   1.000
_cell.angle_alpha   90.00
_cell.angle_beta   90.00
_cell.angle_gamma   90.00
#
_symmetry.space_group_name_H-M   'P 1'
#
loop_
_entity.id
_entity.type
_entity.pdbx_description
1 polymer ?
#
loop_
_entity_poly.entity_id
_entity_poly.type
_entity_poly.pdbx_seq_one_letter_code
_entity_poly.pdbx_strand_id
1 'polypeptide(L)'
;MLAASATPHARMNTPPLVERTVMSQPESVQAEPKKNMSLLIRGSIWIAIGALIAAALVCVVWVLIGDQDGLIGRAFLTILLLAGFAGIAILEAGLAPNRPDWLALASMVTWIVALIVGAFKIWLPEDGQVFSGGERFFQLLLVVGILQLALLHVRLFTPAANRYVTSFTRVIYIATIVFLVGLVGMLVFFLTFTHNFEFGDLYGRILVALTILTAVGTTLIPLLNALFAPKKPVVAHAYAPVAPAWPTYADGATPLPVLPDGTPDWNAYYTGHPSAQQPQLAAPAAQYAAPQLPAIPDFSAPQAAPQVPATPPAPAGPPAPTAPPVQAAPPAPAAPESPPAPNATAFPPAPPLPPQ
;
A
#
# COMPACT_ATOMS: atom_id res chain seq x y z
N MET A 1 48.81 47.80 -16.43
CA MET A 1 49.39 48.00 -17.78
C MET A 1 49.28 46.66 -18.50
N LEU A 2 48.68 46.48 -19.68
CA LEU A 2 47.97 47.36 -20.65
C LEU A 2 46.48 46.88 -20.72
N ALA A 3 45.42 47.69 -20.99
CA ALA A 3 44.95 48.24 -22.29
C ALA A 3 44.86 47.18 -23.43
N ALA A 4 43.80 47.04 -24.24
CA ALA A 4 42.47 47.71 -24.36
C ALA A 4 41.44 46.70 -25.01
N SER A 5 40.27 46.98 -25.61
CA SER A 5 39.50 48.21 -25.95
C SER A 5 38.01 47.90 -26.31
N ALA A 6 37.08 48.67 -25.75
CA ALA A 6 35.87 49.30 -26.34
C ALA A 6 34.87 48.61 -27.33
N THR A 7 33.58 48.89 -27.09
CA THR A 7 32.28 48.59 -27.77
C THR A 7 31.97 49.55 -28.97
N PRO A 8 30.74 49.71 -29.58
CA PRO A 8 29.45 48.95 -29.64
C PRO A 8 28.74 48.93 -31.06
N HIS A 9 27.44 48.58 -31.11
CA HIS A 9 26.39 48.85 -32.16
C HIS A 9 26.27 47.90 -33.38
N ALA A 10 25.14 47.76 -34.11
CA ALA A 10 23.68 47.84 -33.79
C ALA A 10 22.82 47.44 -35.03
N ARG A 11 21.54 47.08 -34.79
CA ARG A 11 20.36 47.03 -35.70
C ARG A 11 20.15 45.88 -36.72
N MET A 12 18.88 45.44 -36.72
CA MET A 12 18.17 44.59 -37.69
C MET A 12 18.11 45.18 -39.11
N ASN A 13 17.88 44.30 -40.10
CA ASN A 13 16.85 44.48 -41.14
C ASN A 13 16.54 43.12 -41.81
N THR A 14 15.26 42.77 -41.96
CA THR A 14 14.74 41.72 -42.87
C THR A 14 14.31 42.34 -44.20
N PRO A 15 14.30 41.58 -45.30
CA PRO A 15 13.07 41.45 -46.11
C PRO A 15 12.92 39.98 -46.67
N PRO A 16 12.07 39.62 -47.66
CA PRO A 16 10.98 38.69 -47.37
C PRO A 16 10.88 37.43 -48.26
N LEU A 17 9.80 36.69 -48.02
CA LEU A 17 9.31 35.43 -48.60
C LEU A 17 9.23 35.36 -50.16
N VAL A 18 9.15 34.12 -50.68
CA VAL A 18 8.49 33.63 -51.94
C VAL A 18 9.37 32.89 -52.99
N GLU A 19 9.13 31.57 -53.07
CA GLU A 19 9.18 30.65 -54.25
C GLU A 19 10.49 30.25 -54.96
N ARG A 20 10.84 28.94 -54.86
CA ARG A 20 10.82 28.02 -56.02
C ARG A 20 10.95 26.53 -55.62
N THR A 21 9.98 25.73 -56.05
CA THR A 21 9.96 24.26 -55.95
C THR A 21 10.85 23.60 -57.01
N VAL A 22 11.86 22.81 -56.61
CA VAL A 22 12.35 21.66 -57.42
C VAL A 22 12.85 20.53 -56.49
N MET A 23 12.28 19.35 -56.72
CA MET A 23 12.73 17.98 -56.41
C MET A 23 14.05 17.77 -55.65
N SER A 24 13.95 17.09 -54.50
CA SER A 24 14.87 16.01 -54.07
C SER A 24 14.10 15.02 -53.21
N GLN A 25 13.91 13.81 -53.74
CA GLN A 25 13.32 12.67 -53.04
C GLN A 25 14.30 12.22 -51.94
N PRO A 26 13.88 11.97 -50.67
CA PRO A 26 14.69 11.17 -49.78
C PRO A 26 14.69 9.74 -50.32
N GLU A 27 15.83 9.33 -50.87
CA GLU A 27 16.06 7.98 -51.37
C GLU A 27 15.67 6.97 -50.28
N SER A 28 14.75 6.06 -50.61
CA SER A 28 14.25 5.07 -49.66
C SER A 28 15.34 4.07 -49.31
N VAL A 29 16.06 4.31 -48.21
CA VAL A 29 16.98 3.33 -47.62
C VAL A 29 16.19 2.04 -47.39
N GLN A 30 16.59 1.00 -48.11
CA GLN A 30 15.85 -0.26 -48.21
C GLN A 30 15.68 -0.91 -46.83
N ALA A 31 14.43 -1.09 -46.40
CA ALA A 31 14.10 -1.68 -45.11
C ALA A 31 14.22 -3.21 -45.12
N GLU A 32 15.45 -3.73 -45.21
CA GLU A 32 15.80 -5.15 -45.03
C GLU A 32 16.41 -5.45 -43.62
N PRO A 33 15.64 -5.43 -42.52
CA PRO A 33 16.11 -6.06 -41.27
C PRO A 33 15.12 -7.04 -40.59
N LYS A 34 13.94 -7.33 -41.17
CA LYS A 34 12.91 -8.12 -40.47
C LYS A 34 13.27 -9.61 -40.28
N LYS A 35 14.09 -10.18 -41.17
CA LYS A 35 14.60 -11.57 -41.06
C LYS A 35 15.74 -11.67 -40.04
N ASN A 36 16.65 -10.70 -40.04
CA ASN A 36 17.86 -10.68 -39.22
C ASN A 36 17.54 -10.52 -37.72
N MET A 37 16.50 -9.75 -37.37
CA MET A 37 16.07 -9.57 -35.98
C MET A 37 15.60 -10.89 -35.33
N SER A 38 14.93 -11.77 -36.09
CA SER A 38 14.56 -13.12 -35.62
C SER A 38 15.80 -14.03 -35.46
N LEU A 39 16.80 -13.89 -36.34
CA LEU A 39 18.08 -14.59 -36.21
C LEU A 39 18.87 -14.12 -34.98
N LEU A 40 18.87 -12.81 -34.69
CA LEU A 40 19.54 -12.22 -33.54
C LEU A 40 18.88 -12.63 -32.21
N ILE A 41 17.54 -12.68 -32.14
CA ILE A 41 16.82 -13.15 -30.94
C ILE A 41 17.02 -14.65 -30.71
N ARG A 42 17.06 -15.46 -31.77
CA ARG A 42 17.38 -16.89 -31.67
C ARG A 42 18.86 -17.09 -31.29
N GLY A 43 19.75 -16.29 -31.86
CA GLY A 43 21.19 -16.29 -31.55
C GLY A 43 21.46 -15.90 -30.10
N SER A 44 20.82 -14.85 -29.58
CA SER A 44 20.99 -14.44 -28.18
C SER A 44 20.45 -15.47 -27.19
N ILE A 45 19.37 -16.20 -27.53
CA ILE A 45 18.89 -17.35 -26.76
C ILE A 45 19.92 -18.49 -26.74
N TRP A 46 20.50 -18.86 -27.89
CA TRP A 46 21.55 -19.88 -27.94
C TRP A 46 22.82 -19.46 -27.20
N ILE A 47 23.21 -18.18 -27.27
CA ILE A 47 24.34 -17.62 -26.52
C ILE A 47 24.05 -17.61 -25.02
N ALA A 48 22.83 -17.27 -24.59
CA ALA A 48 22.44 -17.30 -23.17
C ALA A 48 22.46 -18.73 -22.61
N ILE A 49 21.92 -19.71 -23.35
CA ILE A 49 21.98 -21.14 -22.97
C ILE A 49 23.44 -21.61 -22.93
N GLY A 50 24.26 -21.28 -23.94
CA GLY A 50 25.67 -21.63 -23.97
C GLY A 50 26.48 -21.02 -22.83
N ALA A 51 26.24 -19.75 -22.50
CA ALA A 51 26.87 -19.06 -21.38
C ALA A 51 26.46 -19.66 -20.03
N LEU A 52 25.20 -20.06 -19.87
CA LEU A 52 24.70 -20.72 -18.66
C LEU A 52 25.34 -22.11 -18.48
N ILE A 53 25.46 -22.90 -19.55
CA ILE A 53 26.17 -24.19 -19.53
C ILE A 53 27.67 -23.99 -19.24
N ALA A 54 28.32 -23.01 -19.88
CA ALA A 54 29.73 -22.71 -19.65
C ALA A 54 29.99 -22.25 -18.20
N ALA A 55 29.13 -21.41 -17.63
CA ALA A 55 29.21 -20.99 -16.23
C ALA A 55 29.04 -22.19 -15.27
N ALA A 56 28.12 -23.11 -15.56
CA ALA A 56 27.96 -24.33 -14.79
C ALA A 56 29.21 -25.24 -14.86
N LEU A 57 29.80 -25.41 -16.05
CA LEU A 57 31.03 -26.20 -16.23
C LEU A 57 32.23 -25.56 -15.52
N VAL A 58 32.41 -24.23 -15.60
CA VAL A 58 33.45 -23.51 -14.86
C VAL A 58 33.26 -23.71 -13.36
N CYS A 59 32.03 -23.65 -12.85
CA CYS A 59 31.72 -23.90 -11.44
C CYS A 59 32.11 -25.32 -11.01
N VAL A 60 31.76 -26.34 -11.81
CA VAL A 60 32.15 -27.75 -11.55
C VAL A 60 33.67 -27.93 -11.58
N VAL A 61 34.37 -27.36 -12.56
CA VAL A 61 35.83 -27.45 -12.68
C VAL A 61 36.53 -26.75 -11.51
N TRP A 62 36.02 -25.61 -11.04
CA TRP A 62 36.56 -24.93 -9.87
C TRP A 62 36.40 -25.74 -8.58
N VAL A 63 35.24 -26.38 -8.39
CA VAL A 63 34.98 -27.27 -7.24
C VAL A 63 35.93 -28.48 -7.22
N LEU A 64 36.35 -28.97 -8.40
CA LEU A 64 37.24 -30.13 -8.51
C LEU A 64 38.74 -29.81 -8.38
N ILE A 65 39.14 -28.54 -8.41
CA ILE A 65 40.56 -28.11 -8.49
C ILE A 65 40.96 -27.18 -7.31
N GLY A 66 40.00 -26.68 -6.52
CA GLY A 66 40.21 -25.67 -5.47
C GLY A 66 40.89 -26.16 -4.17
N ASP A 67 42.16 -26.56 -4.24
CA ASP A 67 42.97 -27.15 -3.15
C ASP A 67 43.48 -26.14 -2.07
N GLN A 68 42.99 -24.88 -2.06
CA GLN A 68 43.37 -23.89 -1.04
C GLN A 68 42.30 -23.73 0.06
N ASP A 69 42.35 -24.63 1.06
CA ASP A 69 41.68 -24.53 2.37
C ASP A 69 40.19 -24.11 2.36
N GLY A 70 39.47 -24.44 1.28
CA GLY A 70 38.08 -24.02 1.07
C GLY A 70 37.88 -22.50 0.92
N LEU A 71 38.93 -21.69 0.93
CA LEU A 71 38.87 -20.21 0.95
C LEU A 71 38.18 -19.68 -0.32
N ILE A 72 38.48 -20.29 -1.47
CA ILE A 72 37.83 -19.99 -2.75
C ILE A 72 36.33 -20.36 -2.74
N GLY A 73 35.98 -21.47 -2.09
CA GLY A 73 34.60 -21.93 -1.93
C GLY A 73 33.78 -21.00 -1.03
N ARG A 74 34.37 -20.52 0.08
CA ARG A 74 33.76 -19.53 0.99
C ARG A 74 33.51 -18.19 0.30
N ALA A 75 34.45 -17.72 -0.52
CA ALA A 75 34.28 -16.51 -1.32
C ALA A 75 33.11 -16.65 -2.32
N PHE A 76 33.05 -17.76 -3.07
CA PHE A 76 31.96 -18.02 -4.01
C PHE A 76 30.60 -18.18 -3.30
N LEU A 77 30.55 -18.89 -2.17
CA LEU A 77 29.34 -19.07 -1.37
C LEU A 77 28.83 -17.74 -0.77
N THR A 78 29.73 -16.80 -0.47
CA THR A 78 29.36 -15.43 -0.08
C THR A 78 28.71 -14.67 -1.24
N ILE A 79 29.23 -14.80 -2.47
CA ILE A 79 28.59 -14.21 -3.67
C ILE A 79 27.21 -14.82 -3.91
N LEU A 80 27.07 -16.14 -3.78
CA LEU A 80 25.80 -16.85 -3.94
C LEU A 80 24.78 -16.43 -2.87
N LEU A 81 25.21 -16.29 -1.62
CA LEU A 81 24.37 -15.78 -0.51
C LEU A 81 23.84 -14.37 -0.82
N LEU A 82 24.70 -13.45 -1.26
CA LEU A 82 24.32 -12.08 -1.62
C LEU A 82 23.40 -12.04 -2.86
N ALA A 83 23.66 -12.87 -3.87
CA ALA A 83 22.83 -12.97 -5.07
C ALA A 83 21.44 -13.55 -4.75
N GLY A 84 21.36 -14.58 -3.91
CA GLY A 84 20.11 -15.15 -3.43
C GLY A 84 19.28 -14.14 -2.64
N PHE A 85 19.91 -13.41 -1.71
CA PHE A 85 19.26 -12.31 -0.99
C PHE A 85 18.75 -11.22 -1.95
N ALA A 86 19.58 -10.75 -2.90
CA ALA A 86 19.18 -9.72 -3.85
C ALA A 86 17.98 -10.16 -4.72
N GLY A 87 17.99 -11.41 -5.19
CA GLY A 87 16.86 -11.98 -5.95
C GLY A 87 15.56 -12.01 -5.15
N ILE A 88 15.61 -12.38 -3.87
CA ILE A 88 14.41 -12.43 -3.02
C ILE A 88 13.97 -11.02 -2.59
N ALA A 89 14.90 -10.09 -2.37
CA ALA A 89 14.58 -8.69 -2.10
C ALA A 89 13.84 -8.03 -3.29
N ILE A 90 14.24 -8.35 -4.53
CA ILE A 90 13.52 -7.93 -5.74
C ILE A 90 12.12 -8.55 -5.80
N LEU A 91 11.98 -9.84 -5.45
CA LEU A 91 10.68 -10.53 -5.42
C LEU A 91 9.73 -9.94 -4.36
N GLU A 92 10.25 -9.61 -3.18
CA GLU A 92 9.54 -8.89 -2.11
C GLU A 92 9.11 -7.48 -2.56
N ALA A 93 10.00 -6.73 -3.21
CA ALA A 93 9.70 -5.38 -3.72
C ALA A 93 8.58 -5.40 -4.78
N GLY A 94 8.51 -6.42 -5.63
CA GLY A 94 7.40 -6.62 -6.57
C GLY A 94 6.04 -6.86 -5.90
N LEU A 95 6.03 -7.31 -4.63
CA LEU A 95 4.83 -7.59 -3.84
C LEU A 95 4.43 -6.43 -2.89
N ALA A 96 5.11 -5.28 -3.00
CA ALA A 96 4.93 -4.12 -2.13
C ALA A 96 3.60 -3.32 -2.23
N PRO A 97 2.85 -3.24 -3.35
CA PRO A 97 1.77 -2.25 -3.51
C PRO A 97 0.62 -2.24 -2.48
N ASN A 98 0.50 -3.27 -1.63
CA ASN A 98 -0.59 -3.42 -0.65
C ASN A 98 -0.10 -3.89 0.74
N ARG A 99 1.15 -3.62 1.13
CA ARG A 99 1.70 -4.04 2.43
C ARG A 99 1.91 -2.87 3.40
N PRO A 100 1.65 -3.03 4.72
CA PRO A 100 1.97 -2.01 5.71
C PRO A 100 3.48 -1.93 5.98
N ASP A 101 4.01 -0.71 6.09
CA ASP A 101 5.45 -0.41 6.17
C ASP A 101 6.20 -1.18 7.28
N TRP A 102 5.57 -1.41 8.42
CA TRP A 102 6.11 -2.22 9.51
C TRP A 102 6.49 -3.64 9.07
N LEU A 103 5.69 -4.28 8.19
CA LEU A 103 6.03 -5.62 7.68
C LEU A 103 7.17 -5.58 6.67
N ALA A 104 7.35 -4.48 5.92
CA ALA A 104 8.53 -4.29 5.07
C ALA A 104 9.79 -4.13 5.92
N LEU A 105 9.73 -3.35 7.00
CA LEU A 105 10.83 -3.22 7.97
C LEU A 105 11.16 -4.56 8.64
N ALA A 106 10.15 -5.30 9.12
CA ALA A 106 10.35 -6.61 9.75
C ALA A 106 10.95 -7.64 8.78
N SER A 107 10.53 -7.63 7.51
CA SER A 107 11.13 -8.45 6.45
C SER A 107 12.59 -8.05 6.19
N MET A 108 12.88 -6.76 6.05
CA MET A 108 14.26 -6.26 5.85
C MET A 108 15.20 -6.67 6.99
N VAL A 109 14.78 -6.49 8.26
CA VAL A 109 15.54 -6.93 9.44
C VAL A 109 15.74 -8.44 9.41
N THR A 110 14.71 -9.20 9.06
CA THR A 110 14.77 -10.66 8.95
C THR A 110 15.81 -11.12 7.92
N TRP A 111 15.87 -10.48 6.75
CA TRP A 111 16.88 -10.78 5.73
C TRP A 111 18.29 -10.39 6.16
N ILE A 112 18.45 -9.27 6.87
CA ILE A 112 19.74 -8.87 7.45
C ILE A 112 20.23 -9.93 8.45
N VAL A 113 19.36 -10.46 9.32
CA VAL A 113 19.70 -11.56 10.24
C VAL A 113 20.10 -12.82 9.47
N ALA A 114 19.36 -13.19 8.41
CA ALA A 114 19.69 -14.34 7.57
C ALA A 114 21.06 -14.20 6.88
N LEU A 115 21.40 -13.00 6.38
CA LEU A 115 22.72 -12.69 5.82
C LEU A 115 23.84 -12.80 6.86
N ILE A 116 23.62 -12.26 8.05
CA ILE A 116 24.59 -12.31 9.16
C ILE A 116 24.87 -13.77 9.56
N VAL A 117 23.81 -14.58 9.74
CA VAL A 117 23.96 -16.01 10.05
C VAL A 117 24.64 -16.76 8.90
N GLY A 118 24.26 -16.48 7.65
CA GLY A 118 24.92 -17.05 6.47
C GLY A 118 26.41 -16.75 6.44
N ALA A 119 26.80 -15.48 6.63
CA ALA A 119 28.20 -15.08 6.69
C ALA A 119 28.93 -15.80 7.83
N PHE A 120 28.40 -15.84 9.06
CA PHE A 120 29.03 -16.58 10.15
C PHE A 120 29.23 -18.06 9.82
N LYS A 121 28.23 -18.75 9.24
CA LYS A 121 28.35 -20.19 8.89
C LYS A 121 29.33 -20.48 7.73
N ILE A 122 29.52 -19.52 6.82
CA ILE A 122 30.51 -19.60 5.74
C ILE A 122 31.93 -19.45 6.28
N TRP A 123 32.15 -18.51 7.20
CA TRP A 123 33.49 -18.13 7.67
C TRP A 123 33.99 -18.91 8.89
N LEU A 124 33.11 -19.59 9.64
CA LEU A 124 33.50 -20.47 10.73
C LEU A 124 34.37 -21.65 10.22
N PRO A 125 35.52 -21.96 10.86
CA PRO A 125 36.35 -23.11 10.49
C PRO A 125 35.54 -24.40 10.38
N GLU A 126 36.01 -25.31 9.52
CA GLU A 126 35.40 -26.63 9.32
C GLU A 126 36.23 -27.69 10.04
N ASP A 127 35.52 -28.57 10.74
CA ASP A 127 35.99 -29.57 11.68
C ASP A 127 36.68 -30.78 10.99
N GLY A 128 37.09 -30.63 9.72
CA GLY A 128 37.67 -31.68 8.87
C GLY A 128 36.68 -32.72 8.32
N GLN A 129 35.39 -32.62 8.62
CA GLN A 129 34.36 -33.56 8.14
C GLN A 129 33.90 -33.22 6.71
N VAL A 130 34.17 -34.12 5.76
CA VAL A 130 33.98 -33.95 4.30
C VAL A 130 32.53 -33.64 3.87
N PHE A 131 31.53 -33.89 4.73
CA PHE A 131 30.11 -33.64 4.46
C PHE A 131 29.54 -32.35 5.08
N SER A 132 30.35 -31.55 5.78
CA SER A 132 29.88 -30.40 6.59
C SER A 132 29.11 -29.32 5.81
N GLY A 133 29.49 -29.07 4.55
CA GLY A 133 28.93 -27.98 3.75
C GLY A 133 27.43 -28.12 3.45
N GLY A 134 26.97 -29.34 3.15
CA GLY A 134 25.56 -29.61 2.87
C GLY A 134 24.68 -29.43 4.11
N GLU A 135 25.19 -29.84 5.28
CA GLU A 135 24.51 -29.64 6.56
C GLU A 135 24.42 -28.15 6.92
N ARG A 136 25.52 -27.40 6.81
CA ARG A 136 25.53 -25.95 7.05
C ARG A 136 24.58 -25.19 6.13
N PHE A 137 24.46 -25.60 4.87
CA PHE A 137 23.48 -25.07 3.93
C PHE A 137 22.04 -25.39 4.34
N PHE A 138 21.74 -26.65 4.71
CA PHE A 138 20.39 -27.02 5.18
C PHE A 138 20.02 -26.30 6.48
N GLN A 139 20.95 -26.15 7.42
CA GLN A 139 20.76 -25.34 8.64
C GLN A 139 20.49 -23.87 8.31
N LEU A 140 21.15 -23.29 7.29
CA LEU A 140 20.84 -21.92 6.83
C LEU A 140 19.43 -21.83 6.23
N LEU A 141 19.02 -22.80 5.41
CA LEU A 141 17.63 -22.89 4.92
C LEU A 141 16.62 -23.03 6.07
N LEU A 142 16.97 -23.76 7.13
CA LEU A 142 16.12 -23.96 8.31
C LEU A 142 16.02 -22.66 9.14
N VAL A 143 17.12 -21.91 9.31
CA VAL A 143 17.10 -20.56 9.90
C VAL A 143 16.22 -19.61 9.10
N VAL A 144 16.38 -19.57 7.77
CA VAL A 144 15.50 -18.78 6.88
C VAL A 144 14.05 -19.25 7.02
N GLY A 145 13.79 -20.56 7.06
CA GLY A 145 12.46 -21.14 7.24
C GLY A 145 11.80 -20.72 8.56
N ILE A 146 12.52 -20.74 9.68
CA ILE A 146 12.03 -20.29 11.00
C ILE A 146 11.73 -18.79 10.98
N LEU A 147 12.63 -18.00 10.42
CA LEU A 147 12.47 -16.56 10.28
C LEU A 147 11.24 -16.20 9.42
N GLN A 148 11.04 -16.88 8.30
CA GLN A 148 9.85 -16.71 7.45
C GLN A 148 8.57 -17.24 8.12
N LEU A 149 8.64 -18.33 8.89
CA LEU A 149 7.52 -18.83 9.70
C LEU A 149 7.12 -17.81 10.77
N ALA A 150 8.09 -17.13 11.39
CA ALA A 150 7.82 -16.06 12.35
C ALA A 150 7.13 -14.85 11.70
N LEU A 151 7.62 -14.40 10.54
CA LEU A 151 6.95 -13.33 9.75
C LEU A 151 5.54 -13.74 9.32
N LEU A 152 5.35 -14.98 8.86
CA LEU A 152 4.04 -15.53 8.50
C LEU A 152 3.10 -15.56 9.71
N HIS A 153 3.59 -15.99 10.88
CA HIS A 153 2.84 -16.00 12.12
C HIS A 153 2.41 -14.58 12.52
N VAL A 154 3.31 -13.59 12.55
CA VAL A 154 2.96 -12.18 12.81
C VAL A 154 1.92 -11.67 11.81
N ARG A 155 2.09 -11.97 10.51
CA ARG A 155 1.18 -11.56 9.43
C ARG A 155 -0.22 -12.16 9.56
N LEU A 156 -0.35 -13.41 10.01
CA LEU A 156 -1.63 -14.08 10.20
C LEU A 156 -2.30 -13.72 11.53
N PHE A 157 -1.51 -13.50 12.58
CA PHE A 157 -1.99 -13.25 13.94
C PHE A 157 -2.43 -11.80 14.17
N THR A 158 -1.76 -10.83 13.55
CA THR A 158 -2.08 -9.39 13.72
C THR A 158 -3.53 -9.06 13.29
N PRO A 159 -4.04 -9.51 12.13
CA PRO A 159 -5.46 -9.32 11.77
C PRO A 159 -6.44 -9.97 12.75
N ALA A 160 -6.10 -11.12 13.33
CA ALA A 160 -6.95 -11.81 14.29
C ALA A 160 -7.04 -11.05 15.62
N ALA A 161 -5.92 -10.48 16.09
CA ALA A 161 -5.87 -9.64 17.30
C ALA A 161 -6.62 -8.30 17.13
N ASN A 162 -6.54 -7.71 15.94
CA ASN A 162 -7.17 -6.41 15.65
C ASN A 162 -8.71 -6.48 15.48
N ARG A 163 -9.31 -7.67 15.37
CA ARG A 163 -10.76 -7.83 15.16
C ARG A 163 -11.61 -7.60 16.42
N TYR A 164 -11.07 -7.83 17.62
CA TYR A 164 -11.75 -7.55 18.88
C TYR A 164 -10.74 -7.10 19.95
N VAL A 165 -10.47 -5.80 19.95
CA VAL A 165 -9.40 -5.19 20.76
C VAL A 165 -9.92 -4.87 22.17
N THR A 166 -9.51 -5.68 23.14
CA THR A 166 -9.65 -5.40 24.57
C THR A 166 -8.27 -5.31 25.22
N SER A 167 -8.17 -4.77 26.44
CA SER A 167 -6.92 -4.80 27.21
C SER A 167 -6.39 -6.23 27.40
N PHE A 168 -7.29 -7.19 27.61
CA PHE A 168 -6.94 -8.62 27.74
C PHE A 168 -6.37 -9.19 26.43
N THR A 169 -7.06 -9.01 25.30
CA THR A 169 -6.56 -9.44 23.98
C THR A 169 -5.22 -8.78 23.64
N ARG A 170 -5.04 -7.51 23.99
CA ARG A 170 -3.79 -6.76 23.76
C ARG A 170 -2.63 -7.31 24.59
N VAL A 171 -2.84 -7.65 25.87
CA VAL A 171 -1.81 -8.28 26.71
C VAL A 171 -1.42 -9.64 26.16
N ILE A 172 -2.38 -10.49 25.78
CA ILE A 172 -2.11 -11.79 25.15
C ILE A 172 -1.31 -11.63 23.86
N TYR A 173 -1.69 -10.68 23.00
CA TYR A 173 -0.98 -10.39 21.75
C TYR A 173 0.48 -10.01 22.01
N ILE A 174 0.74 -9.04 22.89
CA ILE A 174 2.10 -8.60 23.22
C ILE A 174 2.92 -9.75 23.82
N ALA A 175 2.36 -10.50 24.78
CA ALA A 175 3.04 -11.64 25.39
C ALA A 175 3.41 -12.71 24.35
N THR A 176 2.48 -13.09 23.48
CA THR A 176 2.72 -14.08 22.40
C THR A 176 3.82 -13.61 21.44
N ILE A 177 3.86 -12.33 21.08
CA ILE A 177 4.91 -11.76 20.24
C ILE A 177 6.28 -11.79 20.96
N VAL A 178 6.33 -11.46 22.26
CA VAL A 178 7.58 -11.54 23.04
C VAL A 178 8.09 -12.99 23.14
N PHE A 179 7.20 -13.96 23.41
CA PHE A 179 7.58 -15.37 23.44
C PHE A 179 8.03 -15.89 22.07
N LEU A 180 7.36 -15.48 20.98
CA LEU A 180 7.77 -15.79 19.62
C LEU A 180 9.18 -15.23 19.30
N VAL A 181 9.46 -13.97 19.64
CA VAL A 181 10.76 -13.34 19.41
C VAL A 181 11.86 -14.05 20.22
N GLY A 182 11.59 -14.38 21.49
CA GLY A 182 12.51 -15.15 22.33
C GLY A 182 12.79 -16.57 21.77
N LEU A 183 11.74 -17.26 21.33
CA LEU A 183 11.82 -18.58 20.72
C LEU A 183 12.64 -18.57 19.42
N VAL A 184 12.36 -17.61 18.53
CA VAL A 184 13.11 -17.43 17.27
C VAL A 184 14.57 -17.09 17.57
N GLY A 185 14.84 -16.20 18.53
CA GLY A 185 16.19 -15.86 18.95
C GLY A 185 16.99 -17.08 19.43
N MET A 186 16.41 -17.90 20.31
CA MET A 186 17.05 -19.14 20.77
C MET A 186 17.22 -20.17 19.64
N LEU A 187 16.21 -20.37 18.76
CA LEU A 187 16.34 -21.32 17.67
C LEU A 187 17.41 -20.89 16.65
N VAL A 188 17.46 -19.61 16.29
CA VAL A 188 18.48 -19.06 15.39
C VAL A 188 19.87 -19.18 16.03
N PHE A 189 20.01 -18.88 17.33
CA PHE A 189 21.27 -19.05 18.06
C PHE A 189 21.73 -20.52 18.05
N PHE A 190 20.83 -21.45 18.39
CA PHE A 190 21.08 -22.89 18.40
C PHE A 190 21.55 -23.42 17.03
N LEU A 191 20.88 -23.02 15.95
CA LEU A 191 21.21 -23.43 14.58
C LEU A 191 22.45 -22.73 14.00
N THR A 192 22.80 -21.55 14.52
CA THR A 192 24.04 -20.86 14.15
C THR A 192 25.25 -21.57 14.75
N PHE A 193 25.15 -21.97 16.03
CA PHE A 193 26.28 -22.46 16.82
C PHE A 193 26.17 -23.93 17.27
N THR A 194 25.40 -24.77 16.57
CA THR A 194 25.15 -26.20 16.90
C THR A 194 26.38 -26.99 17.38
N HIS A 195 27.53 -26.81 16.72
CA HIS A 195 28.77 -27.53 17.04
C HIS A 195 29.76 -26.74 17.93
N ASN A 196 29.48 -25.46 18.23
CA ASN A 196 30.41 -24.59 18.96
C ASN A 196 30.09 -24.48 20.46
N PHE A 197 28.88 -24.85 20.88
CA PHE A 197 28.46 -24.84 22.28
C PHE A 197 27.72 -26.12 22.64
N GLU A 198 27.99 -26.65 23.83
CA GLU A 198 27.16 -27.69 24.43
C GLU A 198 25.91 -27.06 25.05
N PHE A 199 24.74 -27.37 24.49
CA PHE A 199 23.45 -26.85 24.99
C PHE A 199 22.94 -27.74 26.12
N GLY A 200 23.12 -27.28 27.36
CA GLY A 200 22.62 -27.98 28.55
C GLY A 200 21.10 -28.12 28.60
N ASP A 201 20.61 -29.11 29.36
CA ASP A 201 19.19 -29.49 29.47
C ASP A 201 18.24 -28.31 29.77
N LEU A 202 18.67 -27.33 30.59
CA LEU A 202 17.90 -26.11 30.85
C LEU A 202 17.56 -25.33 29.58
N TYR A 203 18.48 -25.27 28.60
CA TYR A 203 18.26 -24.60 27.32
C TYR A 203 17.15 -25.29 26.51
N GLY A 204 17.19 -26.62 26.44
CA GLY A 204 16.15 -27.43 25.80
C GLY A 204 14.79 -27.25 26.47
N ARG A 205 14.74 -27.24 27.81
CA ARG A 205 13.50 -27.00 28.57
C ARG A 205 12.91 -25.61 28.29
N ILE A 206 13.73 -24.56 28.24
CA ILE A 206 13.26 -23.20 27.92
C ILE A 206 12.76 -23.12 26.47
N LEU A 207 13.46 -23.71 25.51
CA LEU A 207 12.99 -23.80 24.11
C LEU A 207 11.62 -24.48 24.01
N VAL A 208 11.45 -25.64 24.64
CA VAL A 208 10.19 -26.39 24.63
C VAL A 208 9.07 -25.59 25.32
N ALA A 209 9.35 -24.98 26.48
CA ALA A 209 8.40 -24.14 27.19
C ALA A 209 7.94 -22.93 26.36
N LEU A 210 8.86 -22.21 25.72
CA LEU A 210 8.55 -21.10 24.81
C LEU A 210 7.78 -21.57 23.58
N THR A 211 8.08 -22.76 23.04
CA THR A 211 7.36 -23.35 21.90
C THR A 211 5.89 -23.61 22.26
N ILE A 212 5.65 -24.28 23.39
CA ILE A 212 4.29 -24.57 23.89
C ILE A 212 3.54 -23.27 24.19
N LEU A 213 4.17 -22.34 24.91
CA LEU A 213 3.56 -21.08 25.31
C LEU A 213 3.21 -20.19 24.10
N THR A 214 4.06 -20.18 23.07
CA THR A 214 3.78 -19.51 21.80
C THR A 214 2.60 -20.18 21.08
N ALA A 215 2.58 -21.51 20.95
CA ALA A 215 1.48 -22.23 20.29
C ALA A 215 0.12 -22.04 21.00
N VAL A 216 0.12 -22.02 22.33
CA VAL A 216 -1.08 -21.68 23.13
C VAL A 216 -1.50 -20.22 22.89
N GLY A 217 -0.56 -19.28 22.89
CA GLY A 217 -0.84 -17.87 22.56
C GLY A 217 -1.44 -17.67 21.17
N THR A 218 -0.92 -18.38 20.16
CA THR A 218 -1.41 -18.36 18.77
C THR A 218 -2.87 -18.83 18.66
N THR A 219 -3.27 -19.85 19.43
CA THR A 219 -4.62 -20.43 19.38
C THR A 219 -5.64 -19.67 20.21
N LEU A 220 -5.21 -18.99 21.28
CA LEU A 220 -6.09 -18.30 22.22
C LEU A 220 -6.84 -17.12 21.59
N ILE A 221 -6.17 -16.26 20.80
CA ILE A 221 -6.83 -15.09 20.18
C ILE A 221 -7.92 -15.51 19.17
N PRO A 222 -7.69 -16.43 18.21
CA PRO A 222 -8.75 -16.96 17.34
C PRO A 222 -9.93 -17.55 18.10
N LEU A 223 -9.71 -18.25 19.22
CA LEU A 223 -10.77 -18.84 20.02
C LEU A 223 -11.60 -17.77 20.76
N LEU A 224 -10.95 -16.80 21.39
CA LEU A 224 -11.63 -15.66 22.02
C LEU A 224 -12.44 -14.85 21.00
N ASN A 225 -11.89 -14.66 19.80
CA ASN A 225 -12.56 -14.00 18.68
C ASN A 225 -13.78 -14.81 18.19
N ALA A 226 -13.67 -16.14 18.09
CA ALA A 226 -14.80 -17.01 17.75
C ALA A 226 -15.92 -17.01 18.81
N LEU A 227 -15.57 -16.89 20.10
CA LEU A 227 -16.52 -16.91 21.21
C LEU A 227 -17.19 -15.55 21.48
N PHE A 228 -16.44 -14.45 21.34
CA PHE A 228 -16.87 -13.11 21.77
C PHE A 228 -17.03 -12.08 20.64
N ALA A 229 -16.59 -12.34 19.41
CA ALA A 229 -16.80 -11.37 18.35
C ALA A 229 -18.29 -11.22 18.04
N PRO A 230 -18.82 -9.99 17.97
CA PRO A 230 -20.15 -9.75 17.43
C PRO A 230 -20.24 -10.40 16.06
N LYS A 231 -21.25 -11.27 15.87
CA LYS A 231 -21.59 -11.77 14.54
C LYS A 231 -21.83 -10.52 13.68
N LYS A 232 -21.00 -10.30 12.66
CA LYS A 232 -21.19 -9.18 11.73
C LYS A 232 -22.65 -9.25 11.29
N PRO A 233 -23.46 -8.20 11.48
CA PRO A 233 -24.83 -8.23 11.03
C PRO A 233 -24.79 -8.67 9.57
N VAL A 234 -25.43 -9.80 9.29
CA VAL A 234 -25.81 -10.08 7.91
C VAL A 234 -26.78 -8.95 7.63
N VAL A 235 -26.29 -7.94 6.92
CA VAL A 235 -27.16 -7.01 6.23
C VAL A 235 -27.88 -7.92 5.26
N ALA A 236 -29.04 -8.43 5.69
CA ALA A 236 -30.04 -8.90 4.76
C ALA A 236 -30.15 -7.74 3.79
N HIS A 237 -29.75 -7.96 2.54
CA HIS A 237 -30.06 -7.02 1.50
C HIS A 237 -31.58 -6.98 1.52
N ALA A 238 -32.11 -5.94 2.17
CA ALA A 238 -33.49 -5.57 2.02
C ALA A 238 -33.63 -5.46 0.52
N TYR A 239 -34.37 -6.40 -0.07
CA TYR A 239 -34.83 -6.28 -1.43
C TYR A 239 -35.64 -4.99 -1.41
N ALA A 240 -34.99 -3.88 -1.78
CA ALA A 240 -35.70 -2.66 -2.11
C ALA A 240 -36.71 -3.12 -3.17
N PRO A 241 -38.03 -2.96 -2.93
CA PRO A 241 -39.01 -3.41 -3.89
C PRO A 241 -38.72 -2.66 -5.18
N VAL A 242 -38.18 -3.38 -6.17
CA VAL A 242 -37.96 -2.83 -7.51
C VAL A 242 -39.36 -2.55 -8.01
N ALA A 243 -39.76 -1.28 -7.97
CA ALA A 243 -41.02 -0.86 -8.53
C ALA A 243 -41.07 -1.37 -9.98
N PRO A 244 -42.13 -2.07 -10.39
CA PRO A 244 -42.18 -2.66 -11.72
C PRO A 244 -42.00 -1.55 -12.76
N ALA A 245 -40.93 -1.67 -13.55
CA ALA A 245 -40.62 -0.69 -14.58
C ALA A 245 -41.81 -0.61 -15.56
N TRP A 246 -42.26 0.60 -15.87
CA TRP A 246 -43.39 0.78 -16.77
C TRP A 246 -43.04 0.21 -18.15
N PRO A 247 -43.91 -0.63 -18.75
CA PRO A 247 -43.62 -1.22 -20.05
C PRO A 247 -43.34 -0.19 -21.14
N THR A 248 -42.41 -0.53 -22.02
CA THR A 248 -42.03 0.25 -23.20
C THR A 248 -42.40 -0.48 -24.48
N TYR A 249 -42.45 0.25 -25.59
CA TYR A 249 -42.51 -0.34 -26.93
C TYR A 249 -41.24 -1.16 -27.20
N ALA A 250 -41.22 -1.91 -28.31
CA ALA A 250 -40.08 -2.72 -28.72
C ALA A 250 -38.77 -1.92 -28.98
N ASP A 251 -38.83 -0.59 -28.97
CA ASP A 251 -37.67 0.31 -28.98
C ASP A 251 -36.93 0.39 -27.63
N GLY A 252 -37.54 -0.11 -26.55
CA GLY A 252 -37.00 -0.09 -25.19
C GLY A 252 -36.97 1.29 -24.52
N ALA A 253 -37.53 2.32 -25.16
CA ALA A 253 -37.38 3.72 -24.75
C ALA A 253 -38.70 4.48 -24.65
N THR A 254 -39.66 4.22 -25.55
CA THR A 254 -40.96 4.89 -25.53
C THR A 254 -41.89 4.14 -24.57
N PRO A 255 -42.48 4.77 -23.54
CA PRO A 255 -43.41 4.10 -22.62
C PRO A 255 -44.75 3.78 -23.29
N LEU A 256 -45.39 2.68 -22.88
CA LEU A 256 -46.74 2.36 -23.32
C LEU A 256 -47.75 3.42 -22.86
N PRO A 257 -48.72 3.82 -23.71
CA PRO A 257 -49.85 4.64 -23.31
C PRO A 257 -50.58 4.03 -22.11
N VAL A 258 -51.08 4.89 -21.22
CA VAL A 258 -51.88 4.46 -20.07
C VAL A 258 -53.37 4.46 -20.44
N LEU A 259 -54.07 3.38 -20.10
CA LEU A 259 -55.54 3.30 -20.18
C LEU A 259 -56.18 4.08 -19.03
N PRO A 260 -57.49 4.43 -19.13
CA PRO A 260 -58.21 5.10 -18.05
C PRO A 260 -58.26 4.34 -16.71
N ASP A 261 -57.98 3.03 -16.71
CA ASP A 261 -57.90 2.18 -15.51
C ASP A 261 -56.48 2.16 -14.87
N GLY A 262 -55.52 2.90 -15.44
CA GLY A 262 -54.14 2.93 -14.98
C GLY A 262 -53.28 1.75 -15.46
N THR A 263 -53.76 0.93 -16.39
CA THR A 263 -52.99 -0.17 -16.98
C THR A 263 -52.26 0.26 -18.28
N PRO A 264 -51.16 -0.40 -18.66
CA PRO A 264 -50.46 -0.11 -19.92
C PRO A 264 -51.20 -0.70 -21.14
N ASP A 265 -51.26 0.06 -22.24
CA ASP A 265 -51.90 -0.33 -23.50
C ASP A 265 -51.08 -1.40 -24.25
N TRP A 266 -51.26 -2.65 -23.85
CA TRP A 266 -50.65 -3.80 -24.52
C TRP A 266 -51.10 -3.96 -25.98
N ASN A 267 -52.27 -3.45 -26.36
CA ASN A 267 -52.69 -3.49 -27.77
C ASN A 267 -51.83 -2.54 -28.62
N ALA A 268 -51.51 -1.35 -28.09
CA ALA A 268 -50.60 -0.41 -28.72
C ALA A 268 -49.20 -1.00 -28.95
N TYR A 269 -48.69 -1.88 -28.08
CA TYR A 269 -47.41 -2.57 -28.28
C TYR A 269 -47.39 -3.41 -29.57
N TYR A 270 -48.51 -4.06 -29.92
CA TYR A 270 -48.61 -4.89 -31.13
C TYR A 270 -48.98 -4.10 -32.39
N THR A 271 -49.79 -3.05 -32.26
CA THR A 271 -50.29 -2.26 -33.40
C THR A 271 -49.42 -1.04 -33.75
N GLY A 272 -48.53 -0.62 -32.85
CA GLY A 272 -47.75 0.61 -32.96
C GLY A 272 -48.55 1.90 -32.70
N HIS A 273 -49.85 1.80 -32.39
CA HIS A 273 -50.74 2.96 -32.24
C HIS A 273 -51.66 2.81 -31.00
N PRO A 274 -51.90 3.87 -30.21
CA PRO A 274 -52.80 3.83 -29.06
C PRO A 274 -54.19 3.29 -29.45
N SER A 275 -54.71 2.32 -28.69
CA SER A 275 -55.99 1.67 -28.99
C SER A 275 -57.19 2.52 -28.55
N ALA A 276 -57.00 3.36 -27.53
CA ALA A 276 -57.94 4.42 -27.17
C ALA A 276 -57.61 5.71 -27.95
N GLN A 277 -58.63 6.35 -28.54
CA GLN A 277 -58.53 7.75 -28.96
C GLN A 277 -58.40 8.63 -27.73
N GLN A 278 -57.16 8.86 -27.29
CA GLN A 278 -56.88 9.82 -26.22
C GLN A 278 -57.35 11.22 -26.65
N PRO A 279 -58.17 11.93 -25.85
CA PRO A 279 -58.14 13.38 -25.87
C PRO A 279 -56.68 13.78 -25.61
N GLN A 280 -56.15 14.70 -26.42
CA GLN A 280 -54.74 15.11 -26.36
C GLN A 280 -54.46 15.95 -25.10
N LEU A 281 -54.54 15.33 -23.92
CA LEU A 281 -53.88 15.83 -22.72
C LEU A 281 -52.38 15.61 -22.94
N ALA A 282 -51.65 16.71 -23.05
CA ALA A 282 -50.20 16.69 -23.01
C ALA A 282 -49.77 15.92 -21.75
N ALA A 283 -48.88 14.94 -21.93
CA ALA A 283 -48.25 14.28 -20.79
C ALA A 283 -47.63 15.36 -19.89
N PRO A 284 -47.87 15.34 -18.57
CA PRO A 284 -47.16 16.24 -17.67
C PRO A 284 -45.68 15.95 -17.81
N ALA A 285 -44.93 16.91 -18.34
CA ALA A 285 -43.48 16.84 -18.36
C ALA A 285 -43.01 16.74 -16.91
N ALA A 286 -42.65 15.53 -16.48
CA ALA A 286 -42.15 15.30 -15.14
C ALA A 286 -40.90 16.17 -14.95
N GLN A 287 -41.04 17.21 -14.12
CA GLN A 287 -39.93 18.06 -13.74
C GLN A 287 -38.97 17.21 -12.91
N TYR A 288 -37.96 16.65 -13.57
CA TYR A 288 -36.80 16.08 -12.90
C TYR A 288 -36.15 17.22 -12.11
N ALA A 289 -36.38 17.23 -10.80
CA ALA A 289 -35.65 18.08 -9.88
C ALA A 289 -34.19 17.63 -9.89
N ALA A 290 -33.35 18.35 -10.65
CA ALA A 290 -31.91 18.18 -10.59
C ALA A 290 -31.45 18.43 -9.14
N PRO A 291 -30.57 17.58 -8.56
CA PRO A 291 -30.00 17.84 -7.25
C PRO A 291 -29.32 19.21 -7.22
N GLN A 292 -29.74 20.09 -6.32
CA GLN A 292 -29.18 21.42 -6.21
C GLN A 292 -27.77 21.33 -5.62
N LEU A 293 -26.75 21.65 -6.43
CA LEU A 293 -25.40 21.87 -5.93
C LEU A 293 -25.35 23.15 -5.07
N PRO A 294 -24.61 23.18 -3.95
CA PRO A 294 -24.39 24.40 -3.20
C PRO A 294 -23.71 25.49 -4.04
N ALA A 295 -24.18 26.73 -3.91
CA ALA A 295 -23.64 27.86 -4.66
C ALA A 295 -22.20 28.19 -4.24
N ILE A 296 -21.35 28.46 -5.24
CA ILE A 296 -20.00 29.01 -5.07
C ILE A 296 -20.13 30.54 -5.14
N PRO A 297 -19.57 31.32 -4.20
CA PRO A 297 -19.69 32.78 -4.21
C PRO A 297 -18.92 33.43 -5.36
N ASP A 298 -19.56 34.40 -6.00
CA ASP A 298 -19.04 35.20 -7.12
C ASP A 298 -17.81 36.04 -6.73
N PHE A 299 -16.79 36.04 -7.60
CA PHE A 299 -15.73 37.05 -7.61
C PHE A 299 -15.86 37.92 -8.87
N SER A 300 -16.37 39.14 -8.69
CA SER A 300 -16.57 40.09 -9.78
C SER A 300 -15.25 40.69 -10.26
N ALA A 301 -14.93 40.53 -11.55
CA ALA A 301 -13.95 41.37 -12.25
C ALA A 301 -14.63 42.65 -12.81
N PRO A 302 -13.88 43.72 -13.11
CA PRO A 302 -13.46 43.92 -14.50
C PRO A 302 -12.01 44.43 -14.69
N GLN A 303 -11.57 44.51 -15.96
CA GLN A 303 -10.17 44.56 -16.41
C GLN A 303 -9.65 45.92 -16.92
N ALA A 304 -8.31 45.97 -17.13
CA ALA A 304 -7.48 46.98 -17.82
C ALA A 304 -7.07 48.24 -16.99
N ALA A 305 -5.86 48.83 -17.13
CA ALA A 305 -4.74 48.65 -18.07
C ALA A 305 -3.35 48.92 -17.38
N PRO A 306 -2.18 48.66 -18.02
CA PRO A 306 -0.87 48.67 -17.34
C PRO A 306 -0.06 49.97 -17.47
N GLN A 307 0.62 50.43 -16.40
CA GLN A 307 1.66 51.49 -16.43
C GLN A 307 2.81 51.27 -15.42
N VAL A 308 3.84 52.13 -15.48
CA VAL A 308 5.28 51.89 -15.20
C VAL A 308 5.72 52.50 -13.85
N PRO A 309 6.83 52.05 -13.19
CA PRO A 309 7.16 52.45 -11.80
C PRO A 309 7.80 53.84 -11.63
N ALA A 310 7.61 54.46 -10.45
CA ALA A 310 8.30 55.69 -10.02
C ALA A 310 8.62 55.69 -8.49
N THR A 311 9.58 56.52 -8.08
CA THR A 311 10.34 56.51 -6.81
C THR A 311 9.88 57.55 -5.74
N PRO A 312 10.39 57.48 -4.48
CA PRO A 312 9.83 58.22 -3.32
C PRO A 312 10.58 59.51 -2.90
N PRO A 313 9.88 60.43 -2.20
CA PRO A 313 10.43 61.24 -1.08
C PRO A 313 9.40 61.40 0.08
N ALA A 314 9.62 61.90 1.30
CA ALA A 314 10.72 62.20 2.24
C ALA A 314 10.02 62.94 3.46
N PRO A 315 10.64 63.16 4.66
CA PRO A 315 9.87 63.24 5.93
C PRO A 315 9.87 64.55 6.76
N ALA A 316 8.88 64.70 7.66
CA ALA A 316 8.76 65.51 8.91
C ALA A 316 7.48 65.07 9.70
N GLY A 317 7.14 65.42 10.96
CA GLY A 317 7.77 66.18 12.07
C GLY A 317 6.89 66.12 13.38
N PRO A 318 7.35 66.59 14.58
CA PRO A 318 6.69 66.39 15.90
C PRO A 318 6.06 67.69 16.52
N PRO A 319 5.49 67.76 17.77
CA PRO A 319 5.51 66.82 18.93
C PRO A 319 4.18 66.60 19.74
N ALA A 320 4.26 65.88 20.87
CA ALA A 320 3.18 65.46 21.81
C ALA A 320 2.96 66.43 23.02
N PRO A 321 2.02 66.18 23.99
CA PRO A 321 2.43 65.41 25.21
C PRO A 321 1.35 64.68 26.09
N THR A 322 1.82 63.58 26.73
CA THR A 322 1.55 63.09 28.14
C THR A 322 0.23 62.45 28.63
N ALA A 323 0.38 61.50 29.56
CA ALA A 323 -0.64 60.69 30.27
C ALA A 323 -0.31 60.52 31.78
N PRO A 324 -1.25 60.08 32.63
CA PRO A 324 -0.99 59.58 34.00
C PRO A 324 -1.61 58.14 34.22
N PRO A 325 -1.55 57.47 35.41
CA PRO A 325 -0.74 56.24 35.55
C PRO A 325 -1.48 54.96 36.01
N VAL A 326 -0.70 53.88 36.22
CA VAL A 326 -1.11 52.47 36.42
C VAL A 326 -1.39 52.09 37.90
N GLN A 327 -2.17 51.02 38.13
CA GLN A 327 -2.18 50.25 39.40
C GLN A 327 -2.31 48.73 39.14
N ALA A 328 -1.85 47.89 40.09
CA ALA A 328 -1.48 46.47 39.87
C ALA A 328 -2.26 45.44 40.73
N ALA A 329 -2.16 44.15 40.36
CA ALA A 329 -2.80 42.98 40.98
C ALA A 329 -2.07 42.44 42.25
N PRO A 330 -2.70 41.53 43.04
CA PRO A 330 -2.10 40.18 43.29
C PRO A 330 -3.20 39.04 43.48
N PRO A 331 -3.03 37.85 44.16
CA PRO A 331 -3.15 36.51 43.52
C PRO A 331 -4.08 35.44 44.20
N ALA A 332 -4.03 34.17 43.72
CA ALA A 332 -4.91 32.98 43.99
C ALA A 332 -4.81 32.29 45.40
N PRO A 333 -5.70 31.32 45.82
CA PRO A 333 -5.66 29.86 45.46
C PRO A 333 -7.04 29.08 45.46
N ALA A 334 -7.08 27.74 45.68
CA ALA A 334 -8.16 26.78 45.26
C ALA A 334 -8.77 25.78 46.31
N ALA A 335 -9.68 24.88 45.86
CA ALA A 335 -10.37 23.70 46.51
C ALA A 335 -11.65 24.00 47.36
N PRO A 336 -12.61 23.04 47.66
CA PRO A 336 -12.56 21.54 47.69
C PRO A 336 -13.80 20.75 47.11
N GLU A 337 -13.94 19.44 47.43
CA GLU A 337 -14.91 18.42 46.88
C GLU A 337 -16.07 17.94 47.84
N SER A 338 -16.97 17.06 47.32
CA SER A 338 -17.99 16.16 48.00
C SER A 338 -19.45 16.67 48.13
N PRO A 339 -20.54 15.85 48.31
CA PRO A 339 -20.74 14.38 48.39
C PRO A 339 -21.95 13.83 47.51
N PRO A 340 -22.49 12.56 47.63
CA PRO A 340 -23.37 11.93 46.61
C PRO A 340 -24.89 11.65 46.94
N ALA A 341 -25.69 11.48 45.87
CA ALA A 341 -26.97 10.73 45.64
C ALA A 341 -28.20 10.78 46.61
N PRO A 342 -29.45 10.78 46.07
CA PRO A 342 -30.33 9.58 46.15
C PRO A 342 -31.32 9.32 44.97
N ASN A 343 -32.07 8.21 45.04
CA ASN A 343 -32.97 7.63 44.00
C ASN A 343 -34.50 7.86 44.23
N ALA A 344 -35.31 7.44 43.24
CA ALA A 344 -36.80 7.33 43.20
C ALA A 344 -37.57 8.66 42.98
N THR A 345 -38.76 8.76 42.34
CA THR A 345 -39.92 7.86 42.04
C THR A 345 -40.57 8.25 40.68
N ALA A 346 -40.93 7.36 39.74
CA ALA A 346 -42.15 6.54 39.63
C ALA A 346 -43.50 7.26 39.25
N PHE A 347 -43.89 7.14 37.96
CA PHE A 347 -45.27 7.11 37.38
C PHE A 347 -46.14 8.41 37.34
N PRO A 348 -47.12 8.59 36.41
CA PRO A 348 -48.09 7.60 35.87
C PRO A 348 -48.22 7.45 34.32
N PRO A 349 -48.99 6.45 33.82
CA PRO A 349 -49.17 6.14 32.39
C PRO A 349 -50.50 6.65 31.79
N ALA A 350 -50.64 6.62 30.46
CA ALA A 350 -51.89 6.79 29.70
C ALA A 350 -51.74 6.25 28.25
N PRO A 351 -52.84 6.05 27.48
CA PRO A 351 -54.06 5.27 27.76
C PRO A 351 -54.25 4.11 26.73
N PRO A 352 -55.24 3.20 26.89
CA PRO A 352 -55.42 2.04 25.99
C PRO A 352 -56.13 2.36 24.65
N LEU A 353 -56.04 1.40 23.71
CA LEU A 353 -56.36 1.50 22.27
C LEU A 353 -57.86 1.60 21.91
N PRO A 354 -58.20 2.12 20.71
CA PRO A 354 -59.38 1.71 19.95
C PRO A 354 -59.09 0.45 19.09
N PRO A 355 -60.06 -0.46 18.90
CA PRO A 355 -59.89 -1.69 18.13
C PRO A 355 -60.20 -1.54 16.64
N GLN A 356 -59.54 -2.35 15.79
CA GLN A 356 -60.08 -3.22 14.73
C GLN A 356 -58.89 -3.96 14.09
#